data_AF-A0A5S4GXY1-F1
#
_entry.id   AF-A0A5S4GXY1-F1
#
_cell.length_a   1.000
_cell.length_b   1.000
_cell.length_c   1.000
_cell.angle_alpha   90.00
_cell.angle_beta   90.00
_cell.angle_gamma   90.00
#
_symmetry.space_group_name_H-M   'P 1'
#
loop_
_entity.id
_entity.type
_entity.pdbx_description
1 polymer ?
#
loop_
_entity_poly.entity_id
_entity_poly.type
_entity_poly.pdbx_seq_one_letter_code
_entity_poly.pdbx_strand_id
1 'polypeptide(L)' 'MDTVIISSGDDVVVTDAYGREHRVQALSGVERRGHDFPIVWIARPLAAGGTDRVPWPAESVRPAPAAPTADGD' A
#
# COMPACT_ATOMS: atom_id res chain seq x y z
N MET A 1 10.61 -17.70 4.13
CA MET A 1 9.78 -16.81 3.31
C MET A 1 9.28 -15.76 4.26
N ASP A 2 9.86 -14.56 4.22
CA ASP A 2 9.32 -13.41 4.94
C ASP A 2 7.94 -13.12 4.35
N THR A 3 6.89 -13.50 5.07
CA THR A 3 5.54 -13.10 4.72
C THR A 3 5.45 -11.61 4.99
N VAL A 4 5.42 -10.82 3.92
CA VAL A 4 5.18 -9.38 4.03
C VAL A 4 3.79 -9.18 4.64
N ILE A 5 3.74 -8.68 5.88
CA ILE A 5 2.49 -8.37 6.57
C ILE A 5 2.18 -6.91 6.28
N ILE A 6 1.11 -6.67 5.51
CA ILE A 6 0.56 -5.33 5.30
C ILE A 6 -0.69 -5.23 6.18
N SER A 7 -0.75 -4.18 6.99
CA SER A 7 -1.89 -3.86 7.85
C SER A 7 -2.50 -2.52 7.47
N SER A 8 -3.75 -2.30 7.88
CA SER A 8 -4.37 -0.97 7.76
C SER A 8 -3.57 0.06 8.55
N GLY A 9 -3.27 1.19 7.92
CA GLY A 9 -2.47 2.29 8.48
C GLY A 9 -1.01 2.28 8.03
N ASP A 10 -0.50 1.14 7.54
CA ASP A 10 0.88 1.06 7.05
C ASP A 10 1.11 1.95 5.84
N ASP A 11 2.26 2.62 5.82
CA ASP A 11 2.79 3.19 4.58
C ASP A 11 3.22 2.04 3.66
N VAL A 12 2.70 2.06 2.44
CA VAL A 12 3.07 1.11 1.40
C VAL A 12 3.52 1.83 0.14
N VAL A 13 4.36 1.16 -0.63
CA VAL A 13 4.72 1.56 -1.98
C VAL A 13 3.95 0.66 -2.94
N VAL A 14 3.16 1.28 -3.83
CA VAL A 14 2.44 0.58 -4.89
C VAL A 14 3.02 0.90 -6.24
N THR A 15 3.08 -0.09 -7.11
CA THR A 15 3.51 0.11 -8.51
C THR A 15 2.28 0.23 -9.40
N ASP A 16 2.21 1.30 -10.21
CA ASP A 16 1.14 1.49 -11.20
C ASP A 16 1.42 0.76 -12.52
N ALA A 17 0.44 0.75 -13.43
CA ALA A 17 0.51 0.03 -14.70
C ALA A 17 1.63 0.51 -15.65
N TYR A 18 2.16 1.70 -15.44
CA TYR A 18 3.32 2.28 -16.13
C TYR A 18 4.64 2.01 -15.42
N GLY A 19 4.63 1.19 -14.35
CA GLY A 19 5.83 0.85 -13.58
C GLY A 19 6.30 1.96 -12.64
N ARG A 20 5.47 2.97 -12.36
CA ARG A 20 5.84 4.03 -11.41
C ARG A 20 5.41 3.66 -9.99
N GLU A 21 6.28 3.98 -9.05
CA GLU A 21 6.08 3.70 -7.63
C GLU A 21 5.44 4.90 -6.93
N HIS A 22 4.41 4.64 -6.14
CA HIS A 22 3.69 5.65 -5.36
C HIS A 22 3.66 5.25 -3.90
N ARG A 23 4.06 6.15 -3.01
CA ARG A 23 3.90 5.96 -1.57
C ARG A 23 2.49 6.39 -1.17
N VAL A 24 1.75 5.47 -0.57
CA VAL A 24 0.35 5.62 -0.17
C VAL A 24 0.11 4.89 1.14
N GLN A 25 -1.03 5.13 1.78
CA GLN A 25 -1.41 4.40 2.99
C GLN A 25 -2.28 3.20 2.64
N ALA A 26 -1.99 2.05 3.25
CA ALA A 26 -2.88 0.88 3.23
C ALA A 26 -4.11 1.16 4.12
N LEU A 27 -5.31 1.00 3.57
CA LEU A 27 -6.58 1.11 4.28
C LEU A 27 -7.07 -0.23 4.82
N SER A 28 -6.47 -1.34 4.37
CA SER A 28 -6.73 -2.69 4.86
C SER A 28 -5.47 -3.55 4.79
N GLY A 29 -5.54 -4.75 5.36
CA GLY A 29 -4.53 -5.78 5.11
C GLY A 29 -4.77 -6.52 3.79
N VAL A 30 -3.98 -7.57 3.54
CA VAL A 30 -4.15 -8.41 2.35
C VAL A 30 -5.48 -9.18 2.45
N GLU A 31 -6.39 -8.90 1.52
CA GLU A 31 -7.71 -9.50 1.42
C GLU A 31 -7.83 -10.34 0.15
N ARG A 32 -8.27 -11.58 0.26
CA ARG A 32 -8.56 -12.46 -0.89
C ARG A 32 -10.03 -12.87 -1.00
N ARG A 33 -10.79 -12.72 0.08
CA ARG A 33 -12.17 -13.20 0.13
C ARG A 33 -13.06 -12.34 -0.77
N GLY A 34 -13.65 -12.94 -1.80
CA GLY A 34 -14.50 -12.24 -2.76
C GLY A 34 -13.75 -11.60 -3.94
N HIS A 35 -12.44 -11.88 -4.06
CA HIS A 35 -11.60 -11.42 -5.17
C HIS A 35 -10.89 -12.60 -5.82
N ASP A 36 -10.67 -12.55 -7.14
CA ASP A 36 -9.94 -13.59 -7.87
C ASP A 36 -8.46 -13.70 -7.43
N PHE A 37 -7.90 -12.61 -6.93
CA PHE A 37 -6.52 -12.50 -6.44
C PHE A 37 -6.44 -11.70 -5.13
N PRO A 38 -5.34 -11.81 -4.35
CA PRO A 38 -5.16 -11.03 -3.14
C PRO A 38 -5.01 -9.53 -3.45
N ILE A 39 -5.76 -8.69 -2.74
CA ILE A 39 -5.73 -7.24 -2.88
C ILE A 39 -5.39 -6.56 -1.55
N VAL A 40 -4.99 -5.30 -1.63
CA VAL A 40 -4.90 -4.37 -0.51
C VAL A 40 -5.68 -3.12 -0.89
N TRP A 41 -6.56 -2.63 -0.01
CA TRP A 41 -7.17 -1.33 -0.24
C TRP A 41 -6.17 -0.24 0.10
N ILE A 42 -5.97 0.73 -0.78
CA ILE A 42 -5.05 1.86 -0.56
C ILE A 42 -5.78 3.19 -0.65
N ALA A 43 -5.22 4.18 0.03
CA ALA A 43 -5.64 5.57 -0.02
C ALA A 43 -4.89 6.28 -1.16
N ARG A 44 -5.51 6.37 -2.34
CA ARG A 44 -4.92 7.03 -3.51
C ARG A 44 -5.26 8.53 -3.48
N PRO A 45 -4.28 9.44 -3.47
CA PRO A 45 -4.55 10.87 -3.56
C PRO A 45 -5.16 11.23 -4.92
N LEU A 46 -6.24 12.01 -4.90
CA LEU A 46 -6.89 12.59 -6.07
C LEU A 46 -6.35 14.00 -6.31
N ALA A 47 -6.30 14.40 -7.58
CA ALA A 47 -5.83 15.73 -7.98
C ALA A 47 -6.61 16.90 -7.32
N ALA A 48 -7.87 16.67 -6.93
CA ALA A 48 -8.73 17.65 -6.28
C ALA A 48 -8.52 17.77 -4.75
N GLY A 49 -7.48 17.15 -4.18
CA GLY A 49 -7.18 17.20 -2.75
C GLY A 49 -8.00 16.23 -1.88
N GLY A 50 -8.68 15.27 -2.50
CA GLY A 50 -9.33 14.15 -1.82
C GLY A 50 -8.47 12.89 -1.84
N THR A 51 -8.93 11.85 -1.14
CA THR A 51 -8.32 10.53 -1.18
C THR A 51 -9.40 9.53 -1.59
N ASP A 52 -9.11 8.71 -2.61
CA ASP A 52 -9.99 7.64 -3.04
C ASP A 52 -9.52 6.30 -2.48
N ARG A 53 -10.49 5.42 -2.20
CA ARG A 53 -10.20 4.06 -1.73
C ARG A 53 -10.23 3.12 -2.93
N VAL A 54 -9.07 2.63 -3.34
CA VAL A 54 -8.93 1.76 -4.51
C VAL A 54 -8.34 0.39 -4.12
N PRO A 55 -8.82 -0.72 -4.72
CA PRO A 55 -8.21 -2.02 -4.53
C PRO A 55 -6.93 -2.10 -5.39
N TRP A 56 -5.83 -2.58 -4.81
CA TRP A 56 -4.57 -2.79 -5.51
C TRP A 56 -4.12 -4.25 -5.41
N PRO A 57 -3.53 -4.86 -6.45
CA PRO A 57 -3.01 -6.22 -6.37
C PRO A 57 -1.91 -6.31 -5.32
N ALA A 58 -2.04 -7.21 -4.34
CA ALA A 58 -1.09 -7.31 -3.23
C ALA A 58 0.34 -7.63 -3.69
N GLU A 59 0.50 -8.32 -4.83
CA GLU A 59 1.81 -8.58 -5.45
C GLU A 59 2.55 -7.31 -5.90
N SER A 60 1.79 -6.23 -6.18
CA SER A 60 2.31 -4.92 -6.60
C SER A 60 2.39 -3.92 -5.44
N VAL A 61 2.13 -4.37 -4.20
CA VAL A 61 2.21 -3.58 -2.99
C VAL A 61 3.34 -4.10 -2.11
N ARG A 62 4.21 -3.21 -1.63
CA ARG A 62 5.24 -3.54 -0.65
C ARG A 62 5.21 -2.55 0.51
N PRO A 63 5.60 -2.95 1.73
CA PRO A 63 5.78 -2.02 2.83
C PRO A 63 6.77 -0.94 2.40
N ALA A 64 6.43 0.32 2.69
CA ALA A 64 7.39 1.38 2.52
C ALA A 64 8.51 1.16 3.54
N PRO A 65 9.77 1.45 3.18
CA PRO A 65 10.82 1.51 4.20
C PRO A 65 10.36 2.50 5.27
N ALA A 66 10.50 2.10 6.53
CA ALA A 66 10.35 3.01 7.65
C ALA A 66 11.15 4.28 7.31
N ALA A 67 10.54 5.45 7.49
CA ALA A 67 11.32 6.67 7.44
C ALA A 67 12.52 6.47 8.37
N PRO A 68 13.73 6.93 8.01
CA PRO A 68 14.85 6.84 8.92
C PRO A 68 14.42 7.57 10.19
N THR A 69 14.09 6.83 11.24
CA THR A 69 14.00 7.39 12.57
C THR A 69 15.37 7.98 12.78
N ALA A 70 15.47 9.30 12.83
CA ALA A 70 16.64 9.96 13.35
C ALA A 70 16.68 9.55 14.84
N ASP A 71 17.24 8.38 15.09
CA ASP A 71 17.65 7.92 16.40
C ASP A 71 18.88 8.76 16.73
N GLY A 72 18.61 9.99 17.16
CA GLY A 72 19.56 10.86 17.82
C GLY A 72 19.37 10.68 19.31
N ASP A 73 20.20 9.82 19.88
CA ASP A 73 20.58 9.85 21.30
C ASP A 73 21.54 11.02 21.56
#